data_AF-A0A0H5RDY8-F1
#
_entry.id   AF-A0A0H5RDY8-F1
#
_cell.length_a   1.000
_cell.length_b   1.000
_cell.length_c   1.000
_cell.angle_alpha   90.00
_cell.angle_beta   90.00
_cell.angle_gamma   90.00
#
_symmetry.space_group_name_H-M   'P 1'
#
loop_
_entity.id
_entity.type
_entity.pdbx_description
1 polymer ?
#
loop_
_entity_poly.entity_id
_entity_poly.type
_entity_poly.pdbx_seq_one_letter_code
_entity_poly.pdbx_strand_id
1 'polypeptide(L)'
;MRPITYGKRRNQVDSGRCYCHRCGLNCSFFDFTRHLDDAAEVTSANNLFLKPSLTTALPQVDQTKAAISRSNLRSHPDVLEYLTKSRGLSLEVLEKYGVGVDEAHFANETTGLWNKEKCITFPWARMV
;
A
#
# COMPACT_ATOMS: atom_id res chain seq x y z
N MET A 1 20.73 -32.36 25.42
CA MET A 1 20.15 -31.14 24.80
C MET A 1 20.98 -30.80 23.57
N ARG A 2 20.40 -30.79 22.36
CA ARG A 2 21.12 -30.42 21.13
C ARG A 2 20.83 -28.95 20.80
N PRO A 3 21.84 -28.14 20.43
CA PRO A 3 21.65 -26.74 20.12
C PRO A 3 20.85 -26.58 18.82
N ILE A 4 19.91 -25.64 18.82
CA ILE A 4 19.02 -25.35 17.69
C ILE A 4 19.78 -24.47 16.71
N THR A 5 20.12 -25.04 15.56
CA THR A 5 20.65 -24.31 14.39
C THR A 5 19.58 -23.33 13.88
N TYR A 6 19.94 -22.04 13.81
CA TYR A 6 19.08 -20.99 13.28
C TYR A 6 18.82 -21.22 11.78
N GLY A 7 17.54 -21.49 11.45
CA GLY A 7 17.08 -21.64 10.08
C GLY A 7 17.18 -20.32 9.30
N LYS A 8 17.64 -20.40 8.04
CA LYS A 8 17.71 -19.27 7.10
C LYS A 8 16.34 -18.59 6.97
N ARG A 9 16.20 -17.39 7.54
CA ARG A 9 15.11 -16.46 7.23
C ARG A 9 15.57 -15.58 6.06
N ARG A 10 14.87 -15.65 4.92
CA ARG A 10 15.13 -14.81 3.74
C ARG A 10 14.27 -13.56 3.83
N ASN A 11 14.89 -12.40 3.66
CA ASN A 11 14.19 -11.13 3.49
C ASN A 11 13.88 -10.94 2.00
N GLN A 12 12.64 -10.58 1.65
CA GLN A 12 12.31 -10.18 0.28
C GLN A 12 12.57 -8.68 0.18
N VAL A 13 13.72 -8.34 -0.42
CA VAL A 13 14.28 -6.98 -0.45
C VAL A 13 13.31 -5.96 -1.07
N ASP A 14 12.37 -6.42 -1.91
CA ASP A 14 11.48 -5.56 -2.69
C ASP A 14 10.20 -5.14 -1.98
N SER A 15 9.79 -5.82 -0.89
CA SER A 15 8.47 -5.61 -0.26
C SER A 15 8.52 -5.16 1.20
N GLY A 16 9.71 -5.12 1.81
CA GLY A 16 9.87 -4.74 3.22
C GLY A 16 9.13 -5.67 4.19
N ARG A 17 8.82 -6.89 3.77
CA ARG A 17 8.11 -7.92 4.54
C ARG A 17 9.03 -9.09 4.85
N CYS A 18 8.91 -9.62 6.07
CA CYS A 18 9.50 -10.89 6.49
C CYS A 18 8.43 -11.97 6.56
N TYR A 19 8.78 -13.16 6.07
CA TYR A 19 7.97 -14.36 6.25
C TYR A 19 8.82 -15.51 6.82
N CYS A 20 8.36 -16.09 7.92
CA CYS A 20 9.00 -17.26 8.52
C CYS A 20 8.29 -18.54 8.08
N HIS A 21 8.97 -19.37 7.28
CA HIS A 21 8.43 -20.67 6.83
C HIS A 21 8.24 -21.70 7.94
N ARG A 22 8.83 -21.49 9.13
CA ARG A 22 8.73 -22.43 10.24
C ARG A 22 7.54 -22.16 11.17
N CYS A 23 7.28 -20.89 11.46
CA CYS A 23 6.19 -20.50 12.38
C CYS A 23 5.05 -19.75 11.71
N GLY A 24 5.15 -19.43 10.42
CA GLY A 24 4.14 -18.67 9.69
C GLY A 24 4.10 -17.18 10.03
N LEU A 25 5.06 -16.66 10.82
CA LEU A 25 5.14 -15.25 11.14
C LEU A 25 5.28 -14.42 9.86
N ASN A 26 4.35 -13.50 9.66
CA ASN A 26 4.38 -12.51 8.58
C ASN A 26 4.47 -11.13 9.24
N CYS A 27 5.51 -10.38 8.90
CA CYS A 27 5.91 -9.18 9.64
C CYS A 27 6.51 -8.14 8.71
N SER A 28 6.59 -6.87 9.15
CA SER A 28 7.38 -5.87 8.44
C SER A 28 8.87 -6.04 8.75
N PHE A 29 9.76 -5.48 7.92
CA PHE A 29 11.19 -5.44 8.22
C PHE A 29 11.49 -4.75 9.56
N PHE A 30 10.70 -3.75 9.94
CA PHE A 30 10.83 -3.10 11.25
C PHE A 30 10.50 -4.07 12.40
N ASP A 31 9.42 -4.83 12.27
CA ASP A 31 9.06 -5.86 13.25
C ASP A 31 10.08 -7.00 13.28
N PHE A 32 10.69 -7.31 12.13
CA PHE A 32 11.74 -8.30 12.00
C PHE A 32 12.96 -7.95 12.85
N THR A 33 13.49 -6.73 12.71
CA THR A 33 14.67 -6.30 13.45
C THR A 33 14.39 -6.26 14.95
N ARG A 34 13.16 -5.90 15.34
CA ARG A 34 12.72 -5.96 16.75
C ARG A 34 12.69 -7.37 17.35
N HIS A 35 12.58 -8.42 16.53
CA HIS A 35 12.65 -9.82 16.98
C HIS A 35 14.05 -10.41 16.91
N LEU A 36 15.01 -9.72 16.29
CA LEU A 36 16.40 -10.14 16.20
C LEU A 36 17.26 -9.50 17.29
N ASP A 37 17.00 -8.24 17.60
CA ASP A 37 17.65 -7.52 18.69
C ASP A 37 16.79 -7.65 19.95
N ASP A 38 17.28 -8.43 20.93
CA ASP A 38 16.68 -8.56 22.27
C ASP A 38 16.91 -7.31 23.16
N ALA A 39 17.18 -6.15 22.52
CA ALA A 39 17.47 -4.90 23.19
C ALA A 39 17.27 -3.71 22.25
N ALA A 40 16.14 -3.01 22.40
CA ALA A 40 16.09 -1.55 22.40
C ALA A 40 14.66 -1.10 22.73
N GLU A 41 14.50 -0.54 23.92
CA GLU A 41 13.40 0.37 24.22
C GLU A 41 13.31 1.46 23.15
N VAL A 42 12.07 1.86 22.86
CA VAL A 42 11.75 2.96 21.96
C VAL A 42 12.35 4.24 22.52
N THR A 43 13.53 4.63 22.02
CA THR A 43 13.88 6.05 22.01
C THR A 43 13.27 6.62 20.74
N SER A 44 12.30 7.50 20.93
CA SER A 44 11.70 8.32 19.87
C SER A 44 12.77 8.76 18.87
N ALA A 45 12.47 8.64 17.58
CA ALA A 45 13.39 8.67 16.45
C ALA A 45 14.11 10.01 16.21
N ASN A 46 14.92 10.46 17.18
CA ASN A 46 15.65 11.72 17.07
C ASN A 46 17.16 11.54 16.94
N ASN A 47 17.79 10.42 17.29
CA ASN A 47 19.27 10.36 17.33
C ASN A 47 19.89 8.97 17.08
N LEU A 48 19.63 8.31 15.95
CA LEU A 48 20.56 7.28 15.47
C LEU A 48 20.94 7.48 14.00
N PHE A 49 22.25 7.67 13.81
CA PHE A 49 22.98 7.91 12.57
C PHE A 49 22.75 6.81 11.53
N LEU A 50 21.71 6.96 10.72
CA LEU A 50 21.70 6.49 9.34
C LEU A 50 22.36 7.59 8.49
N LYS A 51 23.36 7.22 7.69
CA LYS A 51 24.00 8.12 6.74
C LYS A 51 22.91 8.83 5.92
N PRO A 52 22.90 10.17 5.83
CA PRO A 52 21.91 10.90 5.04
C PRO A 52 22.32 10.75 3.57
N SER A 53 21.93 9.66 2.95
CA SER A 53 21.93 9.57 1.49
C SER A 53 20.49 9.38 1.06
N LEU A 54 19.99 10.46 0.44
CA LEU A 54 18.63 10.73 0.02
C LEU A 54 17.65 11.05 1.17
N THR A 55 17.25 12.31 1.19
CA THR A 55 15.87 12.75 1.40
C THR A 55 14.92 11.89 0.56
N THR A 56 14.66 10.64 0.96
CA THR A 56 13.56 9.86 0.40
C THR A 56 12.30 10.46 1.00
N ALA A 57 11.81 11.52 0.35
CA ALA A 57 10.50 12.06 0.63
C ALA A 57 9.53 10.88 0.70
N LEU A 58 8.73 10.81 1.78
CA LEU A 58 7.63 9.85 1.86
C LEU A 58 6.86 9.91 0.54
N PRO A 59 6.50 8.77 -0.06
CA PRO A 59 5.75 8.76 -1.30
C PRO A 59 4.51 9.63 -1.13
N GLN A 60 4.53 10.82 -1.73
CA GLN A 60 3.42 11.74 -1.71
C GLN A 60 2.43 11.28 -2.76
N VAL A 61 1.14 11.34 -2.43
CA VAL A 61 0.10 11.16 -3.44
C VAL A 61 0.25 12.30 -4.45
N ASP A 62 0.28 11.93 -5.73
CA ASP A 62 0.20 12.89 -6.82
C ASP A 62 -1.19 13.55 -6.78
N GLN A 63 -1.23 14.76 -6.23
CA GLN A 63 -2.47 15.52 -6.06
C GLN A 63 -3.14 15.84 -7.40
N THR A 64 -2.35 16.00 -8.48
CA THR A 64 -2.87 16.27 -9.82
C THR A 64 -3.62 15.04 -10.34
N LYS A 65 -3.01 13.85 -10.22
CA LYS A 65 -3.67 12.60 -10.60
C LYS A 65 -4.91 12.32 -9.77
N ALA A 66 -4.88 12.59 -8.46
CA ALA A 66 -6.04 12.44 -7.60
C ALA A 66 -7.20 13.36 -8.02
N ALA A 67 -6.90 14.63 -8.31
CA ALA A 67 -7.91 15.59 -8.76
C ALA A 67 -8.51 15.20 -10.12
N ILE A 68 -7.68 14.76 -11.07
CA ILE A 68 -8.13 14.28 -12.38
C ILE A 68 -9.02 13.05 -12.22
N SER A 69 -8.58 12.05 -11.45
CA SER A 69 -9.35 10.83 -11.23
C SER A 69 -10.72 11.09 -10.60
N ARG A 70 -10.81 12.04 -9.66
CA ARG A 70 -12.08 12.50 -9.07
C ARG A 70 -12.99 13.16 -10.12
N SER A 71 -12.42 13.99 -10.99
CA SER A 71 -13.19 14.64 -12.06
C SER A 71 -13.73 13.62 -13.08
N ASN A 72 -12.94 12.59 -13.38
CA ASN A 72 -13.32 11.50 -14.29
C ASN A 72 -14.50 10.68 -13.76
N LEU A 73 -14.73 10.61 -12.45
CA LEU A 73 -15.87 9.85 -11.91
C LEU A 73 -17.21 10.37 -12.47
N ARG A 74 -17.32 11.68 -12.75
CA ARG A 74 -18.53 12.29 -13.32
C ARG A 74 -18.78 11.89 -14.78
N SER A 75 -17.73 11.55 -15.53
CA SER A 75 -17.85 11.10 -16.92
C SER A 75 -18.10 9.60 -17.06
N HIS A 76 -18.16 8.86 -15.95
CA HIS A 76 -18.35 7.40 -15.91
C HIS A 76 -19.65 7.04 -15.17
N PRO A 77 -20.82 7.17 -15.82
CA PRO A 77 -22.12 6.94 -15.18
C PRO A 77 -22.31 5.48 -14.74
N ASP A 78 -21.68 4.53 -15.42
CA ASP A 78 -21.69 3.11 -15.06
C ASP A 78 -21.01 2.84 -13.71
N VAL A 79 -19.86 3.49 -13.48
CA VAL A 79 -19.14 3.40 -12.20
C VAL A 79 -19.92 4.12 -11.11
N LEU A 80 -20.50 5.27 -11.42
CA LEU A 80 -21.32 6.03 -10.46
C LEU A 80 -22.56 5.22 -10.03
N GLU A 81 -23.21 4.55 -10.98
CA GLU A 81 -24.34 3.67 -10.69
C GLU A 81 -23.92 2.49 -9.81
N TYR A 82 -22.79 1.84 -10.11
CA TYR A 82 -22.26 0.76 -9.27
C TYR A 82 -21.98 1.24 -7.84
N LEU A 83 -21.33 2.38 -7.67
CA LEU A 83 -20.99 2.92 -6.35
C LEU A 83 -22.23 3.34 -5.56
N THR A 84 -23.21 3.94 -6.21
CA THR A 84 -24.42 4.46 -5.54
C THR A 84 -25.48 3.38 -5.31
N LYS A 85 -25.82 2.60 -6.34
CA LYS A 85 -26.88 1.58 -6.25
C LYS A 85 -26.40 0.27 -5.64
N SER A 86 -25.25 -0.24 -6.09
CA SER A 86 -24.76 -1.56 -5.65
C SER A 86 -23.95 -1.48 -4.35
N ARG A 87 -23.15 -0.43 -4.18
CA ARG A 87 -22.29 -0.25 -3.00
C ARG A 87 -22.89 0.67 -1.93
N GLY A 88 -24.01 1.33 -2.22
CA GLY A 88 -24.73 2.16 -1.26
C GLY A 88 -23.98 3.43 -0.82
N LEU A 89 -23.00 3.89 -1.60
CA LEU A 89 -22.25 5.11 -1.29
C LEU A 89 -23.04 6.32 -1.80
N SER A 90 -23.37 7.25 -0.91
CA SER A 90 -24.01 8.50 -1.33
C SER A 90 -23.04 9.38 -2.11
N LEU A 91 -23.58 10.25 -2.98
CA LEU A 91 -22.77 11.21 -3.72
C LEU A 91 -21.92 12.10 -2.79
N GLU A 92 -22.49 12.48 -1.63
CA GLU A 92 -21.78 13.24 -0.60
C GLU A 92 -20.57 12.48 -0.05
N VAL A 93 -20.69 11.17 0.19
CA VAL A 93 -19.57 10.33 0.66
C VAL A 93 -18.49 10.23 -0.42
N LEU A 94 -18.88 9.99 -1.67
CA LEU A 94 -17.93 9.94 -2.79
C LEU A 94 -17.15 11.25 -2.91
N GLU A 95 -17.83 12.38 -2.74
CA GLU A 95 -17.23 13.71 -2.79
C GLU A 95 -16.33 13.99 -1.58
N LYS A 96 -16.81 13.67 -0.37
CA LYS A 96 -16.09 13.88 0.90
C LYS A 96 -14.76 13.12 0.94
N TYR A 97 -14.75 11.89 0.44
CA TYR A 97 -13.56 11.04 0.42
C TYR A 97 -12.77 11.11 -0.89
N GLY A 98 -13.18 11.97 -1.83
CA GLY A 98 -12.47 12.19 -3.09
C GLY A 98 -12.37 10.94 -3.95
N VAL A 99 -13.39 10.08 -3.93
CA VAL A 99 -13.42 8.86 -4.74
C VAL A 99 -13.34 9.23 -6.22
N GLY A 100 -12.47 8.55 -6.96
CA GLY A 100 -12.25 8.77 -8.38
C GLY A 100 -12.33 7.50 -9.20
N VAL A 101 -12.16 7.65 -10.51
CA VAL A 101 -11.96 6.54 -11.43
C VAL A 101 -10.71 6.77 -12.28
N ASP A 102 -9.97 5.71 -12.55
CA ASP A 102 -8.86 5.71 -13.50
C ASP A 102 -8.81 4.36 -14.21
N GLU A 103 -8.03 4.26 -15.28
CA GLU A 103 -7.86 3.00 -16.02
C GLU A 103 -6.44 2.46 -15.81
N ALA A 104 -6.36 1.23 -15.33
CA ALA A 104 -5.08 0.54 -15.14
C ALA A 104 -5.04 -0.74 -15.97
N HIS A 105 -3.84 -1.16 -16.35
CA HIS A 105 -3.65 -2.40 -17.08
C HIS A 105 -3.35 -3.52 -16.09
N PHE A 106 -4.06 -4.64 -16.21
CA PHE A 106 -3.84 -5.85 -15.43
C PHE A 106 -3.62 -7.03 -16.36
N ALA A 107 -2.71 -7.92 -15.98
CA ALA A 107 -2.55 -9.18 -16.68
C ALA A 107 -3.77 -10.08 -16.40
N ASN A 108 -4.41 -10.56 -17.45
CA ASN A 108 -5.45 -11.57 -17.37
C ASN A 108 -4.82 -12.91 -16.95
N GLU A 109 -5.31 -13.52 -15.87
CA GLU A 109 -4.73 -14.76 -15.34
C GLU A 109 -4.83 -15.95 -16.29
N THR A 110 -5.82 -15.94 -17.20
CA THR A 110 -6.07 -17.06 -18.12
C THR A 110 -5.32 -16.91 -19.43
N THR A 111 -5.25 -15.70 -19.98
CA THR A 111 -4.63 -15.45 -21.30
C THR A 111 -3.21 -14.88 -21.22
N GLY A 112 -2.81 -14.35 -20.05
CA GLY A 112 -1.55 -13.64 -19.88
C GLY A 112 -1.49 -12.27 -20.57
N LEU A 113 -2.58 -11.83 -21.21
CA LEU A 113 -2.65 -10.55 -21.92
C LEU A 113 -2.98 -9.42 -20.94
N TRP A 114 -2.38 -8.25 -21.18
CA TRP A 114 -2.65 -7.04 -20.40
C TRP A 114 -3.94 -6.39 -20.89
N ASN A 115 -4.97 -6.41 -20.05
CA ASN A 115 -6.25 -5.78 -20.31
C ASN A 115 -6.36 -4.47 -19.55
N LYS A 116 -7.00 -3.48 -20.17
CA LYS A 116 -7.30 -2.20 -19.54
C LYS A 116 -8.61 -2.34 -18.76
N GLU A 117 -8.55 -2.08 -17.46
CA GLU A 117 -9.70 -2.19 -16.55
C GLU A 117 -9.95 -0.86 -15.83
N LYS A 118 -11.23 -0.57 -15.57
CA LYS A 118 -11.63 0.58 -14.77
C LYS A 118 -11.36 0.31 -13.29
N CYS A 119 -10.63 1.21 -12.66
CA CYS A 119 -10.27 1.18 -11.26
C CYS A 119 -10.93 2.31 -10.51
N ILE A 120 -11.47 2.00 -9.33
CA ILE A 120 -11.95 3.01 -8.39
C ILE A 120 -10.76 3.43 -7.53
N THR A 121 -10.46 4.73 -7.48
CA THR A 121 -9.35 5.28 -6.72
C THR A 121 -9.85 5.88 -5.41
N PHE A 122 -9.08 5.65 -4.34
CA PHE A 122 -9.30 6.24 -3.04
C PHE A 122 -8.01 6.98 -2.63
N PRO A 123 -7.97 8.31 -2.74
CA PRO A 123 -6.81 9.07 -2.29
C PRO A 123 -6.78 9.04 -0.75
N TRP A 124 -6.06 8.08 -0.17
CA TRP A 124 -5.91 7.93 1.28
C TRP A 124 -4.95 8.96 1.90
N ALA A 125 -4.45 9.90 1.12
CA ALA A 125 -3.76 11.08 1.63
C ALA A 125 -4.77 12.20 1.85
N ARG A 126 -4.67 12.88 3.00
CA ARG A 126 -5.37 14.15 3.21
C ARG A 126 -5.01 15.07 2.04
N MET A 127 -6.02 15.47 1.27
CA MET A 127 -5.92 16.69 0.46
C MET A 127 -5.73 17.82 1.47
N VAL A 128 -4.52 18.38 1.52
CA VAL A 128 -4.18 19.57 2.32
C VAL A 128 -4.61 20.79 1.53
#